data_AF-A0A530M1N3-F1
#
_entry.id   AF-A0A530M1N3-F1
#
_cell.length_a   1.000
_cell.length_b   1.000
_cell.length_c   1.000
_cell.angle_alpha   90.00
_cell.angle_beta   90.00
_cell.angle_gamma   90.00
#
_symmetry.space_group_name_H-M   'P 1'
#
loop_
_entity.id
_entity.type
_entity.pdbx_description
1 polymer ?
#
loop_
_entity_poly.entity_id
_entity_poly.type
_entity_poly.pdbx_seq_one_letter_code
_entity_poly.pdbx_strand_id
1 'polypeptide(L)' 'PEIPFESAQLSPMARSFYGENKRVANTAIKAAGYRFRFPDYRTAFDHMWAEGSWRDGEARSPMKRS' A
#
# COMPACT_ATOMS: atom_id res chain seq x y z
N PRO A 1 -3.18 -22.21 -6.70
CA PRO A 1 -3.88 -22.04 -8.00
C PRO A 1 -4.53 -20.66 -8.03
N GLU A 2 -4.54 -20.00 -9.19
CA GLU A 2 -5.24 -18.72 -9.37
C GLU A 2 -6.75 -18.95 -9.50
N ILE A 3 -7.56 -17.97 -9.08
CA ILE A 3 -9.03 -18.01 -9.20
C ILE A 3 -9.54 -16.75 -9.91
N PRO A 4 -10.63 -16.83 -10.70
CA PRO A 4 -11.27 -15.65 -11.26
C PRO A 4 -11.70 -14.64 -10.18
N PHE A 5 -11.56 -13.35 -10.47
CA PHE A 5 -11.97 -12.28 -9.55
C PHE A 5 -13.44 -12.38 -9.13
N GLU A 6 -14.33 -12.69 -10.07
CA GLU A 6 -15.77 -12.77 -9.82
C GLU A 6 -16.13 -13.89 -8.83
N SER A 7 -15.40 -15.00 -8.84
CA SER A 7 -15.65 -16.14 -7.95
C SER A 7 -14.91 -16.05 -6.62
N ALA A 8 -14.02 -15.06 -6.44
CA ALA A 8 -13.29 -14.85 -5.21
C ALA A 8 -14.23 -14.39 -4.07
N GLN A 9 -14.14 -15.07 -2.92
CA GLN A 9 -14.86 -14.71 -1.69
C GLN A 9 -14.18 -13.53 -1.01
N LEU A 10 -14.42 -12.33 -1.53
CA LEU A 10 -13.89 -11.06 -1.03
C LEU A 10 -14.95 -10.29 -0.25
N SER A 11 -14.52 -9.59 0.81
CA SER A 11 -15.38 -8.59 1.48
C SER A 11 -15.77 -7.48 0.49
N PRO A 12 -16.87 -6.74 0.74
CA PRO A 12 -17.26 -5.62 -0.12
C PRO A 12 -16.12 -4.61 -0.36
N MET A 13 -15.34 -4.31 0.68
CA MET A 13 -14.21 -3.39 0.58
C MET A 13 -13.05 -3.98 -0.24
N ALA A 14 -12.71 -5.25 -0.03
CA ALA A 14 -11.67 -5.91 -0.82
C ALA A 14 -12.07 -6.01 -2.30
N ARG A 15 -13.34 -6.28 -2.60
CA ARG A 15 -13.88 -6.29 -3.97
C ARG A 15 -13.77 -4.91 -4.61
N SER A 16 -14.09 -3.85 -3.89
CA SER A 16 -13.91 -2.48 -4.38
C SER A 16 -12.44 -2.15 -4.68
N PHE A 17 -11.51 -2.61 -3.85
CA PHE A 17 -10.07 -2.37 -4.07
C PHE A 17 -9.55 -3.08 -5.33
N TYR A 18 -9.87 -4.36 -5.50
CA TYR A 18 -9.40 -5.15 -6.63
C TYR A 18 -10.20 -4.95 -7.93
N GLY A 19 -11.32 -4.23 -7.86
CA GLY A 19 -12.16 -3.93 -9.03
C GLY A 19 -11.53 -2.93 -10.02
N GLU A 20 -10.47 -2.22 -9.63
CA GLU A 20 -9.72 -1.33 -10.51
C GLU A 20 -8.21 -1.62 -10.43
N ASN A 21 -7.52 -1.58 -11.57
CA ASN A 21 -6.06 -1.68 -11.61
C ASN A 21 -5.46 -0.62 -12.53
N LYS A 22 -4.60 0.24 -11.97
CA LYS A 22 -3.88 1.27 -12.72
C LYS A 22 -2.49 1.51 -12.16
N ARG A 23 -1.60 2.03 -13.01
CA ARG A 23 -0.28 2.52 -12.62
C ARG A 23 -0.34 4.04 -12.46
N VAL A 24 0.17 4.53 -11.33
CA VAL A 24 0.20 5.96 -11.03
C VAL A 24 1.62 6.48 -11.24
N ALA A 25 1.78 7.44 -12.15
CA ALA A 25 3.06 8.11 -12.36
C ALA A 25 3.34 9.11 -11.22
N ASN A 26 4.59 9.21 -10.79
CA ASN A 26 5.04 10.13 -9.73
C ASN A 26 5.97 11.24 -10.25
N THR A 27 5.88 11.57 -11.54
CA THR A 27 6.76 12.56 -12.19
C THR A 27 6.65 13.94 -11.55
N ALA A 28 5.42 14.40 -11.26
CA ALA A 28 5.20 15.75 -10.71
C ALA A 28 5.88 15.96 -9.34
N ILE A 29 5.73 14.99 -8.42
CA ILE A 29 6.33 15.10 -7.08
C ILE A 29 7.87 14.99 -7.13
N LYS A 30 8.41 14.18 -8.05
CA LYS A 30 9.86 14.12 -8.29
C LYS A 30 10.39 15.44 -8.86
N ALA A 31 9.68 16.04 -9.80
CA ALA A 31 10.04 17.33 -10.39
C ALA A 31 9.99 18.47 -9.37
N ALA A 32 9.12 18.37 -8.36
CA ALA A 32 9.08 19.29 -7.22
C ALA A 32 10.26 19.13 -6.23
N GLY A 33 11.22 18.23 -6.50
CA GLY A 33 12.42 18.03 -5.69
C GLY A 33 12.26 17.03 -4.55
N TYR A 34 11.11 16.35 -4.44
CA TYR A 34 10.90 15.37 -3.38
C TYR A 34 11.76 14.12 -3.59
N ARG A 35 12.48 13.70 -2.55
CA ARG A 35 13.28 12.48 -2.53
C ARG A 35 12.61 11.43 -1.64
N PHE A 36 12.15 10.34 -2.25
CA PHE A 36 11.55 9.22 -1.51
C PHE A 36 12.60 8.54 -0.64
N ARG A 37 12.32 8.41 0.66
CA ARG A 37 13.13 7.59 1.59
C ARG A 37 13.14 6.12 1.17
N PHE A 38 11.99 5.63 0.70
CA PHE A 38 11.82 4.28 0.15
C PHE A 38 11.21 4.40 -1.26
N PRO A 39 12.03 4.35 -2.33
CA PRO A 39 11.57 4.57 -3.70
C PRO A 39 10.72 3.42 -4.25
N ASP A 40 10.78 2.25 -3.63
CA ASP A 40 10.01 1.07 -3.99
C ASP A 40 9.62 0.26 -2.75
N TYR A 41 8.75 -0.73 -2.93
CA TYR A 41 8.25 -1.55 -1.83
C TYR A 41 9.30 -2.50 -1.26
N ARG A 42 10.33 -2.89 -2.03
CA ARG A 42 11.37 -3.82 -1.56
C ARG A 42 12.26 -3.14 -0.54
N THR A 43 12.77 -1.94 -0.87
CA THR A 43 13.56 -1.12 0.04
C THR A 43 12.80 -0.77 1.32
N ALA A 44 11.49 -0.51 1.24
CA ALA A 44 10.64 -0.31 2.41
C ALA A 44 10.55 -1.59 3.27
N PHE A 45 10.27 -2.75 2.66
CA PHE A 45 10.13 -4.01 3.38
C PHE A 45 11.44 -4.48 4.01
N ASP A 46 12.57 -4.34 3.33
CA ASP A 46 13.88 -4.69 3.89
C ASP A 46 14.18 -3.86 5.15
N HIS A 47 13.86 -2.56 5.11
CA HIS A 47 14.00 -1.67 6.26
C HIS A 47 13.06 -2.08 7.41
N MET A 48 11.77 -2.30 7.12
CA MET A 48 10.80 -2.74 8.14
C MET A 48 11.15 -4.10 8.74
N TRP A 49 11.71 -5.00 7.94
CA TRP A 49 12.19 -6.30 8.40
C TRP A 49 13.38 -6.16 9.32
N ALA A 50 14.41 -5.41 8.91
CA ALA A 50 15.61 -5.18 9.70
C ALA A 50 15.32 -4.47 11.02
N GLU A 51 14.39 -3.52 11.03
CA GLU A 51 13.96 -2.82 12.26
C GLU A 51 12.97 -3.61 13.12
N GLY A 52 12.40 -4.70 12.61
CA GLY A 52 11.32 -5.44 13.28
C GLY A 52 9.99 -4.67 13.35
N SER A 53 9.87 -3.52 12.71
CA SER A 53 8.71 -2.61 12.76
C SER A 53 7.52 -3.08 11.92
N TRP A 54 7.62 -4.24 11.26
CA TRP A 54 6.53 -4.83 10.49
C TRP A 54 5.45 -5.51 11.35
N ARG A 55 5.80 -5.96 12.58
CA ARG A 55 4.88 -6.72 13.46
C ARG A 55 3.96 -5.80 14.25
N ASP A 56 4.54 -4.78 14.86
CA ASP A 56 3.89 -3.91 15.85
C ASP A 56 3.80 -2.47 15.31
N GLY A 57 3.24 -2.32 14.11
CA GLY A 57 3.02 -1.00 13.52
C GLY A 57 2.21 -0.10 14.47
N GLU A 58 2.45 1.22 14.40
CA GLU A 58 1.69 2.18 15.23
C GLU A 58 0.18 1.92 15.11
N ALA A 59 -0.52 1.99 16.25
CA ALA A 59 -1.96 1.86 16.27
C ALA A 59 -2.56 2.79 15.21
N ARG A 60 -3.47 2.26 14.37
CA ARG A 60 -4.15 3.06 13.33
C ARG A 60 -4.58 4.38 13.96
N SER A 61 -4.11 5.49 13.40
CA SER A 61 -4.49 6.82 13.88
C SER A 61 -6.00 6.86 14.08
N PRO A 62 -6.50 7.33 15.23
CA PRO A 62 -7.94 7.36 15.47
C PRO A 62 -8.59 8.14 14.34
N MET A 63 -9.47 7.47 13.59
CA MET A 63 -10.27 8.12 12.56
C MET A 63 -11.02 9.27 13.25
N LYS A 64 -10.68 10.52 12.92
CA LYS A 64 -11.49 11.67 13.33
C LYS A 64 -12.88 11.46 12.72
N ARG A 65 -13.87 11.14 13.56
CA ARG A 65 -15.27 11.25 13.20
C ARG A 65 -15.57 12.75 13.21
N SER A 66 -15.75 13.33 12.03
CA SER A 66 -16.41 14.63 11.87
C SER A 66 -17.86 14.53 12.29
#